data_AF-A0AAE2XW91-F1
#
_entry.id   AF-A0AAE2XW91-F1
#
_cell.length_a   1.000
_cell.length_b   1.000
_cell.length_c   1.000
_cell.angle_alpha   90.00
_cell.angle_beta   90.00
_cell.angle_gamma   90.00
#
_symmetry.space_group_name_H-M   'P 1'
#
loop_
_entity.id
_entity.type
_entity.pdbx_description
1 polymer ?
#
loop_
_entity_poly.entity_id
_entity_poly.type
_entity_poly.pdbx_seq_one_letter_code
_entity_poly.pdbx_strand_id
1 'polypeptide(L)'
;MPLEECEPILELCFRCSRCKWVCDWDVKNAEFSYICPSLKKFLFDAYSAQGRMDIARALLRGELDYSNKLLEIIYACTLCGGCEVTCRRNQAKMEPLKVLHELRFKCVSDGKGPLEQHKKFAENVERYHNIVGV
;
A
#
# COMPACT_ATOMS: atom_id res chain seq x y z
N MET A 1 -10.05 -1.98 -10.89
CA MET A 1 -11.36 -1.79 -10.25
C MET A 1 -11.23 -0.49 -9.48
N PRO A 2 -12.02 0.57 -9.73
CA PRO A 2 -11.82 1.86 -9.05
C PRO A 2 -11.70 1.71 -7.53
N LEU A 3 -10.96 2.60 -6.86
CA LEU A 3 -10.74 2.53 -5.41
C LEU A 3 -12.07 2.54 -4.64
N GLU A 4 -13.09 3.17 -5.20
CA GLU A 4 -14.47 3.25 -4.70
C GLU A 4 -15.08 1.84 -4.51
N GLU A 5 -14.82 0.91 -5.43
CA GLU A 5 -15.30 -0.48 -5.32
C GLU A 5 -14.56 -1.28 -4.22
N CYS A 6 -13.44 -0.75 -3.69
CA CYS A 6 -12.73 -1.35 -2.56
C CYS A 6 -13.27 -0.91 -1.19
N GLU A 7 -14.27 -0.03 -1.12
CA GLU A 7 -14.86 0.43 0.14
C GLU A 7 -15.29 -0.71 1.08
N PRO A 8 -15.94 -1.80 0.60
CA PRO A 8 -16.28 -2.92 1.47
C PRO A 8 -15.05 -3.56 2.13
N ILE A 9 -13.90 -3.59 1.45
CA ILE A 9 -12.65 -4.15 2.00
C ILE A 9 -12.07 -3.22 3.07
N LEU A 10 -12.17 -1.90 2.87
CA LEU A 10 -11.70 -0.90 3.83
C LEU A 10 -12.43 -1.01 5.18
N GLU A 11 -13.73 -1.26 5.15
CA GLU A 11 -14.58 -1.40 6.34
C GLU A 11 -14.38 -2.74 7.07
N LEU A 12 -13.77 -3.76 6.44
CA LEU A 12 -13.46 -5.04 7.09
C LEU A 12 -12.26 -4.96 8.06
N CYS A 13 -11.50 -3.87 8.04
CA CYS A 13 -10.28 -3.76 8.84
C CYS A 13 -10.58 -3.52 10.33
N PHE A 14 -10.50 -4.58 11.13
CA PHE A 14 -10.65 -4.51 12.59
C PHE A 14 -9.34 -4.15 13.34
N ARG A 15 -8.36 -3.58 12.63
CA ARG A 15 -7.10 -3.02 13.17
C ARG A 15 -6.28 -3.94 14.08
N CYS A 16 -6.25 -5.23 13.79
CA CYS A 16 -5.47 -6.21 14.55
C CYS A 16 -3.94 -6.14 14.37
N SER A 17 -3.42 -5.20 13.57
CA SER A 17 -1.99 -5.05 13.27
C SER A 17 -1.31 -6.27 12.61
N ARG A 18 -2.06 -7.28 12.17
CA ARG A 18 -1.50 -8.50 11.56
C ARG A 18 -0.85 -8.25 10.20
N CYS A 19 -1.18 -7.16 9.52
CA CYS A 19 -0.48 -6.73 8.32
C CYS A 19 0.98 -6.25 8.56
N LYS A 20 1.37 -6.06 9.82
CA LYS A 20 2.68 -5.54 10.24
C LYS A 20 3.66 -6.64 10.62
N TRP A 21 3.12 -7.77 11.07
CA TRP A 21 3.86 -8.85 11.70
C TRP A 21 3.65 -10.17 10.97
N VAL A 22 4.66 -11.04 11.03
CA VAL A 22 4.51 -12.46 10.73
C VAL A 22 3.53 -13.07 11.73
N CYS A 23 2.84 -14.15 11.34
CA CYS A 23 1.96 -14.86 12.26
C CYS A 23 2.77 -15.35 13.47
N ASP A 24 2.28 -15.05 14.67
CA ASP A 24 2.90 -15.31 15.97
C ASP A 24 3.32 -16.77 16.15
N TRP A 25 2.49 -17.70 15.67
CA TRP A 25 2.78 -19.15 15.70
C TRP A 25 3.99 -19.54 14.82
N ASP A 26 4.33 -18.73 13.83
CA ASP A 26 5.40 -18.99 12.86
C ASP A 26 6.69 -18.21 13.21
N VAL A 27 6.66 -17.29 14.18
CA VAL A 27 7.83 -16.49 14.59
C VAL A 27 8.78 -17.34 15.42
N LYS A 28 9.96 -17.63 14.86
CA LYS A 28 11.04 -18.35 15.56
C LYS A 28 12.09 -17.43 16.17
N ASN A 29 12.19 -16.19 15.70
CA ASN A 29 13.15 -15.20 16.15
C ASN A 29 12.55 -13.80 16.00
N ALA A 30 12.69 -12.97 17.04
CA ALA A 30 12.13 -11.62 17.12
C ALA A 30 12.65 -10.68 16.01
N GLU A 31 13.87 -10.87 15.51
CA GLU A 31 14.46 -10.08 14.43
C GLU A 31 13.67 -10.18 13.11
N PHE A 32 13.09 -11.35 12.87
CA PHE A 32 12.32 -11.69 11.67
C PHE A 32 10.79 -11.62 11.91
N SER A 33 10.36 -10.96 12.98
CA SER A 33 8.94 -10.84 13.34
C SER A 33 8.15 -9.88 12.44
N TYR A 34 8.81 -8.91 11.80
CA TYR A 34 8.15 -7.94 10.91
C TYR A 34 7.93 -8.52 9.52
N ILE A 35 6.71 -8.44 9.01
CA ILE A 35 6.40 -8.78 7.61
C ILE A 35 6.44 -7.55 6.69
N CYS A 36 6.16 -6.36 7.24
CA CYS A 36 6.12 -5.13 6.46
C CYS A 36 7.48 -4.40 6.48
N PRO A 37 8.25 -4.37 5.38
CA PRO A 37 9.54 -3.69 5.34
C PRO A 37 9.39 -2.17 5.47
N SER A 38 8.32 -1.60 4.91
CA SER A 38 8.03 -0.17 5.02
C SER A 38 7.82 0.24 6.48
N LEU A 39 7.04 -0.52 7.26
CA LEU A 39 6.85 -0.22 8.67
C LEU A 39 8.16 -0.39 9.44
N LYS A 40 8.91 -1.47 9.22
CA LYS A 40 10.20 -1.71 9.89
C LYS A 40 11.18 -0.56 9.68
N LYS A 41 11.16 0.08 8.51
CA LYS A 41 12.02 1.23 8.18
C LYS A 41 11.53 2.56 8.78
N PHE A 42 10.24 2.87 8.64
CA PHE A 42 9.71 4.19 8.96
C PHE A 42 9.05 4.29 10.34
N LEU A 43 8.76 3.16 10.98
CA LEU A 43 8.27 3.03 12.38
C LEU A 43 6.92 3.67 12.71
N PHE A 44 6.29 4.42 11.80
CA PHE A 44 4.94 4.98 11.97
C PHE A 44 3.87 4.12 11.30
N ASP A 45 2.68 4.03 11.91
CA ASP A 45 1.60 3.18 11.40
C ASP A 45 1.07 3.61 10.04
N ALA A 46 1.18 4.91 9.71
CA ALA A 46 0.88 5.43 8.38
C ALA A 46 1.63 4.67 7.26
N TYR A 47 2.81 4.11 7.56
CA TYR A 47 3.62 3.31 6.64
C TYR A 47 3.34 1.80 6.69
N SER A 48 2.31 1.35 7.40
CA SER A 48 1.81 -0.03 7.33
C SER A 48 0.70 -0.16 6.28
N ALA A 49 0.17 -1.37 6.07
CA ALA A 49 -1.02 -1.53 5.24
C ALA A 49 -2.25 -0.94 5.94
N GLN A 50 -2.36 -1.11 7.27
CA GLN A 50 -3.47 -0.58 8.07
C GLN A 50 -3.59 0.95 7.93
N GLY A 51 -2.50 1.69 8.18
CA GLY A 51 -2.53 3.15 8.08
C GLY A 51 -2.78 3.65 6.65
N ARG A 52 -2.29 2.94 5.63
CA ARG A 52 -2.58 3.28 4.23
C ARG A 52 -4.01 2.95 3.81
N MET A 53 -4.64 1.93 4.39
CA MET A 53 -6.07 1.68 4.21
C MET A 53 -6.90 2.79 4.87
N ASP A 54 -6.50 3.26 6.06
CA ASP A 54 -7.13 4.42 6.69
C ASP A 54 -7.01 5.68 5.81
N ILE A 55 -5.83 5.91 5.21
CA ILE A 55 -5.61 6.99 4.23
C ILE A 55 -6.51 6.81 3.00
N ALA A 56 -6.61 5.60 2.44
CA ALA A 56 -7.47 5.33 1.30
C ALA A 56 -8.94 5.64 1.61
N ARG A 57 -9.43 5.24 2.78
CA ARG A 57 -10.78 5.55 3.23
C ARG A 57 -11.00 7.06 3.36
N ALA A 58 -10.06 7.77 3.99
CA ALA A 58 -10.16 9.23 4.18
C ALA A 58 -10.16 9.98 2.84
N LEU A 59 -9.32 9.56 1.88
CA LEU A 59 -9.29 10.11 0.51
C LEU A 59 -10.60 9.84 -0.24
N LEU A 60 -11.17 8.64 -0.13
CA LEU A 60 -12.47 8.31 -0.74
C LEU A 60 -13.61 9.18 -0.21
N ARG A 61 -13.58 9.48 1.10
CA ARG A 61 -14.61 10.28 1.76
C ARG A 61 -14.40 11.80 1.65
N GLY A 62 -13.31 12.23 1.01
CA GLY A 62 -12.95 13.65 0.96
C GLY A 62 -12.59 14.25 2.32
N GLU A 63 -12.21 13.41 3.30
CA GLU A 63 -11.79 13.82 4.65
C GLU A 63 -10.31 14.25 4.68
N LEU A 64 -9.55 13.95 3.62
CA LEU A 64 -8.11 14.17 3.54
C LEU A 64 -7.72 14.73 2.17
N ASP A 65 -6.90 15.78 2.18
CA ASP A 65 -6.30 16.34 0.97
C ASP A 65 -4.90 15.77 0.69
N TYR A 66 -4.52 15.81 -0.58
CA TYR A 66 -3.18 15.42 -1.00
C TYR A 66 -2.11 16.38 -0.49
N SER A 67 -1.07 15.82 0.11
CA SER A 67 0.17 16.54 0.45
C SER A 67 1.39 15.76 -0.03
N ASN A 68 2.54 16.43 -0.16
CA ASN A 68 3.79 15.77 -0.52
C ASN A 68 4.14 14.63 0.46
N LYS A 69 3.86 14.83 1.75
CA LYS A 69 4.09 13.80 2.77
C LYS A 69 3.14 12.62 2.62
N LEU A 70 1.88 12.87 2.27
CA LEU A 70 0.91 11.81 2.01
C LEU A 70 1.37 10.92 0.84
N LEU A 71 1.81 11.55 -0.26
CA LEU A 71 2.33 10.82 -1.42
C LEU A 71 3.57 10.01 -1.05
N GLU A 72 4.50 10.56 -0.27
CA GLU A 72 5.65 9.81 0.24
C GLU A 72 5.21 8.55 1.01
N ILE A 73 4.22 8.67 1.90
CA ILE A 73 3.71 7.53 2.68
C ILE A 73 3.10 6.46 1.76
N ILE A 74 2.26 6.85 0.81
CA ILE A 74 1.61 5.95 -0.15
C ILE A 74 2.66 5.22 -1.02
N TYR A 75 3.63 5.98 -1.55
CA TYR A 75 4.65 5.45 -2.44
C TYR A 75 5.80 4.71 -1.72
N ALA A 76 5.95 4.88 -0.41
CA ALA A 76 6.89 4.10 0.40
C ALA A 76 6.55 2.60 0.48
N CYS A 77 5.33 2.20 0.13
CA CYS A 77 4.99 0.77 0.03
C CYS A 77 5.76 0.12 -1.13
N THR A 78 6.32 -1.06 -0.94
CA THR A 78 6.95 -1.83 -2.03
C THR A 78 5.96 -2.71 -2.80
N LEU A 79 4.67 -2.71 -2.41
CA LEU A 79 3.63 -3.60 -2.94
C LEU A 79 4.04 -5.09 -2.90
N CYS A 80 4.82 -5.50 -1.89
CA CYS A 80 5.33 -6.87 -1.78
C CYS A 80 4.29 -7.94 -1.41
N GLY A 81 3.06 -7.55 -1.07
CA GLY A 81 1.97 -8.49 -0.75
C GLY A 81 2.02 -9.19 0.61
N GLY A 82 3.09 -9.02 1.41
CA GLY A 82 3.19 -9.69 2.72
C GLY A 82 2.01 -9.40 3.66
N CYS A 83 1.49 -8.17 3.66
CA CYS A 83 0.31 -7.82 4.44
C CYS A 83 -0.94 -8.62 4.07
N GLU A 84 -1.14 -8.93 2.79
CA GLU A 84 -2.30 -9.66 2.31
C GLU A 84 -2.27 -11.12 2.74
N VAL A 85 -1.10 -11.76 2.69
CA VAL A 85 -0.91 -13.14 3.15
C VAL A 85 -1.37 -13.30 4.60
N THR A 86 -0.90 -12.43 5.51
CA THR A 86 -1.29 -12.52 6.92
C THR A 86 -2.74 -12.07 7.15
N CYS A 87 -3.23 -11.06 6.42
CA CYS A 87 -4.58 -10.56 6.59
C CYS A 87 -5.65 -11.57 6.15
N ARG A 88 -5.46 -12.25 5.00
CA ARG A 88 -6.39 -13.28 4.52
C ARG A 88 -6.52 -14.45 5.49
N ARG A 89 -5.46 -14.78 6.24
CA ARG A 89 -5.49 -15.82 7.29
C ARG A 89 -6.47 -15.49 8.42
N ASN A 90 -6.68 -14.20 8.71
CA ASN A 90 -7.61 -13.76 9.76
C ASN A 90 -9.00 -13.39 9.20
N GLN A 91 -9.07 -12.92 7.96
CA GLN A 91 -10.31 -12.54 7.30
C GLN A 91 -10.18 -12.82 5.80
N ALA A 92 -10.85 -13.87 5.32
CA ALA A 92 -10.67 -14.40 3.96
C ALA A 92 -10.94 -13.37 2.84
N LYS A 93 -11.81 -12.39 3.11
CA LYS A 93 -12.17 -11.31 2.16
C LYS A 93 -11.25 -10.09 2.21
N MET A 94 -10.22 -10.10 3.05
CA MET A 94 -9.33 -8.96 3.25
C MET A 94 -8.23 -8.93 2.19
N GLU A 95 -8.25 -7.94 1.29
CA GLU A 95 -7.32 -7.79 0.16
C GLU A 95 -6.56 -6.45 0.22
N PRO A 96 -5.67 -6.23 1.21
CA PRO A 96 -4.99 -4.95 1.39
C PRO A 96 -4.05 -4.65 0.23
N LEU A 97 -3.43 -5.65 -0.42
CA LEU A 97 -2.55 -5.39 -1.55
C LEU A 97 -3.34 -4.74 -2.69
N LYS A 98 -4.53 -5.29 -3.00
CA LYS A 98 -5.44 -4.74 -3.99
C LYS A 98 -5.82 -3.28 -3.68
N VAL A 99 -6.22 -2.99 -2.44
CA VAL A 99 -6.53 -1.62 -2.00
C VAL A 99 -5.33 -0.68 -2.23
N LEU A 100 -4.11 -1.12 -1.91
CA LEU A 100 -2.91 -0.30 -2.07
C LEU A 100 -2.53 -0.05 -3.55
N HIS A 101 -2.81 -1.00 -4.43
CA HIS A 101 -2.70 -0.78 -5.88
C HIS A 101 -3.72 0.27 -6.35
N GLU A 102 -4.99 0.11 -5.99
CA GLU A 102 -6.05 1.04 -6.40
C GLU A 102 -5.86 2.43 -5.80
N LEU A 103 -5.28 2.53 -4.60
CA LEU A 103 -4.88 3.81 -4.02
C LEU A 103 -3.85 4.54 -4.90
N ARG A 104 -2.88 3.81 -5.46
CA ARG A 104 -1.91 4.41 -6.41
C ARG A 104 -2.55 4.76 -7.73
N PHE A 105 -3.44 3.93 -8.25
CA PHE A 105 -4.20 4.25 -9.46
C PHE A 105 -5.01 5.53 -9.26
N LYS A 106 -5.72 5.68 -8.14
CA LYS A 106 -6.41 6.93 -7.80
C LYS A 106 -5.46 8.13 -7.74
N CYS A 107 -4.29 7.99 -7.11
CA CYS A 107 -3.30 9.08 -7.10
C CYS A 107 -2.88 9.49 -8.52
N VAL A 108 -2.73 8.55 -9.44
CA VAL A 108 -2.41 8.82 -10.86
C VAL A 108 -3.59 9.52 -11.55
N SER A 109 -4.80 8.99 -11.40
CA SER A 109 -6.02 9.57 -11.98
C SER A 109 -6.27 11.00 -11.50
N ASP A 110 -5.97 11.29 -10.23
CA ASP A 110 -6.11 12.63 -9.63
C ASP A 110 -4.92 13.57 -9.97
N GLY A 111 -4.00 13.15 -10.85
CA GLY A 111 -2.84 13.94 -11.29
C GLY A 111 -1.75 14.12 -10.23
N LYS A 112 -1.79 13.35 -9.15
CA LYS A 112 -0.80 13.35 -8.04
C LYS A 112 0.26 12.27 -8.19
N GLY A 113 0.14 11.45 -9.22
CA GLY A 113 1.14 10.50 -9.67
C GLY A 113 1.09 10.33 -11.19
N PRO A 114 1.93 9.46 -11.76
CA PRO A 114 3.04 8.77 -11.09
C PRO A 114 4.12 9.77 -10.63
N LEU A 115 4.93 9.39 -9.64
CA LEU A 115 6.05 10.23 -9.19
C LEU A 115 7.02 10.52 -10.35
N GLU A 116 7.77 11.63 -10.27
CA GLU A 116 8.73 12.02 -11.31
C GLU A 116 9.73 10.89 -11.65
N GLN A 117 10.17 10.11 -10.66
CA GLN A 117 11.05 8.97 -10.93
C GLN A 117 10.36 7.85 -11.74
N HIS A 118 9.06 7.65 -11.53
CA HIS A 118 8.28 6.65 -12.24
C HIS A 118 7.90 7.09 -13.66
N LYS A 119 7.73 8.40 -13.90
CA LYS A 119 7.49 8.95 -15.25
C LYS A 119 8.61 8.57 -16.22
N LYS A 120 9.86 8.64 -15.77
CA LYS A 120 11.02 8.21 -16.56
C LYS A 120 10.93 6.75 -17.01
N PHE A 121 10.45 5.86 -16.14
CA PHE A 121 10.28 4.46 -16.51
C PHE A 121 9.17 4.27 -17.55
N ALA A 122 8.07 5.02 -17.44
CA ALA A 122 7.01 5.00 -18.45
C ALA A 122 7.52 5.51 -19.81
N GLU A 123 8.23 6.64 -19.82
CA GLU A 123 8.86 7.18 -21.04
C GLU A 123 9.85 6.20 -21.67
N ASN A 124 10.64 5.49 -20.86
CA ASN A 124 11.56 4.47 -21.36
C ASN A 124 10.82 3.32 -22.01
N VAL A 125 9.71 2.85 -21.42
CA VAL A 125 8.88 1.79 -22.00
C VAL A 125 8.28 2.23 -23.33
N GLU A 126 7.82 3.48 -23.44
CA GLU A 126 7.30 4.02 -24.70
C GLU A 126 8.36 4.11 -25.80
N ARG A 127 9.58 4.54 -25.45
CA ARG A 127 10.66 4.81 -26.42
C ARG A 127 11.49 3.58 -26.79
N TYR A 128 11.82 2.74 -25.80
CA TYR A 128 12.78 1.63 -25.94
C TYR A 128 12.12 0.27 -25.74
N HIS A 129 10.81 0.22 -25.50
CA HIS A 129 10.07 -1.00 -25.19
C HIS A 129 10.62 -1.78 -23.98
N ASN A 130 11.35 -1.08 -23.09
CA ASN A 130 11.87 -1.62 -21.83
C ASN A 130 12.02 -0.51 -20.77
N ILE A 131 12.07 -0.88 -19.48
CA ILE A 131 12.11 0.09 -18.37
C ILE A 131 13.48 0.78 -18.20
N VAL A 132 14.55 0.18 -18.70
CA VAL A 132 15.94 0.61 -18.44
C VAL A 132 16.32 1.75 -19.38
N GLY A 133 15.81 1.73 -20.61
CA GLY A 133 16.05 2.77 -21.62
C GLY A 133 17.36 2.60 -22.39
N VAL A 134 17.84 1.36 -22.50
CA VAL A 134 18.97 0.95 -23.34
C VAL A 134 18.53 -0.08 -24.36
#